data_AF-A0A553NPI2-F1
#
_entry.id   AF-A0A553NPI2-F1
#
_cell.length_a   1.000
_cell.length_b   1.000
_cell.length_c   1.000
_cell.angle_alpha   90.00
_cell.angle_beta   90.00
_cell.angle_gamma   90.00
#
_symmetry.space_group_name_H-M   'P 1'
#
loop_
_entity.id
_entity.type
_entity.pdbx_description
1 polymer ?
#
loop_
_entity_poly.entity_id
_entity_poly.type
_entity_poly.pdbx_seq_one_letter_code
_entity_poly.pdbx_strand_id
1 'polypeptide(L)'
;SLHDDHFEDRIWDWRCQPSGFEFESCSWSGDMNQFDEVLSFECNNGVVTGVESTNSDNYEDRIWNFKCCTKPNLCYSECGVSAPANEYDGPLSYLVDPGYFLTGADSVHSNHYEYILF
;
A
#
# COMPACT_ATOMS: atom_id res chain seq x y z
N SER A 1 7.25 -7.96 11.54
CA SER A 1 8.40 -7.09 11.31
C SER A 1 9.58 -7.64 12.08
N LEU A 2 10.73 -7.81 11.42
CA LEU A 2 12.03 -7.98 12.07
C LEU A 2 12.71 -6.62 11.99
N HIS A 3 13.23 -6.14 13.11
CA HIS A 3 13.82 -4.81 13.29
C HIS A 3 15.33 -5.01 13.48
N ASP A 4 16.15 -4.34 12.68
CA ASP A 4 17.61 -4.29 12.86
C ASP A 4 18.03 -2.81 12.93
N ASP A 5 18.46 -2.38 14.11
CA ASP A 5 18.68 -0.98 14.52
C ASP A 5 19.88 -0.31 13.82
N HIS A 6 20.34 -0.81 12.67
CA HIS A 6 21.38 -0.20 11.85
C HIS A 6 20.93 0.19 10.43
N PHE A 7 19.81 -0.35 9.95
CA PHE A 7 19.17 0.01 8.67
C PHE A 7 17.67 0.09 8.96
N GLU A 8 17.05 1.26 8.85
CA GLU A 8 15.68 1.55 9.27
C GLU A 8 14.62 0.95 8.31
N ASP A 9 14.94 -0.17 7.64
CA ASP A 9 14.03 -0.81 6.70
C ASP A 9 13.05 -1.76 7.41
N ARG A 10 11.84 -1.26 7.68
CA ARG A 10 10.71 -2.04 8.21
C ARG A 10 10.21 -3.14 7.25
N ILE A 11 10.65 -4.39 7.41
CA ILE A 11 10.13 -5.51 6.60
C ILE A 11 8.62 -5.69 6.85
N TRP A 12 7.81 -5.41 5.82
CA TRP A 12 6.36 -5.58 5.80
C TRP A 12 5.98 -6.98 5.30
N ASP A 13 4.97 -7.60 5.93
CA ASP A 13 4.37 -8.85 5.46
C ASP A 13 2.97 -8.55 4.90
N TRP A 14 2.82 -8.67 3.58
CA TRP A 14 1.55 -8.47 2.90
C TRP A 14 0.84 -9.80 2.73
N ARG A 15 -0.43 -9.86 3.15
CA ARG A 15 -1.25 -11.06 3.00
C ARG A 15 -2.54 -10.71 2.28
N CYS A 16 -2.82 -11.45 1.21
CA CYS A 16 -4.09 -11.37 0.52
C CYS A 16 -5.09 -12.36 1.11
N GLN A 17 -6.35 -11.94 1.21
CA GLN A 17 -7.49 -12.83 1.50
C GLN A 17 -8.36 -12.98 0.25
N PRO A 18 -9.05 -14.12 0.06
CA PRO A 18 -9.99 -14.27 -1.04
C PRO A 18 -11.09 -13.21 -0.97
N SER A 19 -11.24 -12.43 -2.04
CA SER A 19 -12.28 -11.39 -2.15
C SER A 19 -13.69 -11.97 -2.29
N GLY A 20 -13.82 -13.25 -2.66
CA GLY A 20 -15.08 -13.85 -3.10
C GLY A 20 -15.51 -13.39 -4.51
N PHE A 21 -14.72 -12.55 -5.17
CA PHE A 21 -14.97 -12.05 -6.51
C PHE A 21 -13.81 -12.41 -7.45
N GLU A 22 -14.16 -12.93 -8.63
CA GLU A 22 -13.22 -12.98 -9.75
C GLU A 22 -13.13 -11.60 -10.39
N PHE A 23 -11.94 -11.00 -10.35
CA PHE A 23 -11.62 -9.78 -11.08
C PHE A 23 -11.12 -10.11 -12.49
N GLU A 24 -11.39 -9.24 -13.45
CA GLU A 24 -11.18 -9.54 -14.88
C GLU A 24 -9.97 -8.80 -15.45
N SER A 25 -9.86 -7.49 -15.17
CA SER A 25 -8.81 -6.64 -15.75
C SER A 25 -7.84 -6.22 -14.67
N CYS A 26 -6.60 -6.70 -14.75
CA CYS A 26 -5.56 -6.40 -13.77
C CYS A 26 -4.33 -5.78 -14.45
N SER A 27 -3.79 -4.74 -13.83
CA SER A 27 -2.56 -4.10 -14.27
C SER A 27 -1.74 -3.60 -13.11
N TRP A 28 -0.42 -3.74 -13.24
CA TRP A 28 0.51 -3.06 -12.35
C TRP A 28 0.54 -1.57 -12.68
N SER A 29 0.63 -0.79 -11.63
CA SER A 29 0.64 0.66 -11.67
C SER A 29 1.99 1.19 -12.19
N GLY A 30 3.04 0.39 -12.03
CA GLY A 30 4.42 0.88 -12.11
C GLY A 30 4.81 1.58 -10.81
N ASP A 31 6.04 2.08 -10.76
CA ASP A 31 6.57 2.81 -9.61
C ASP A 31 5.73 4.08 -9.36
N MET A 32 5.08 4.15 -8.21
CA MET A 32 4.14 5.21 -7.85
C MET A 32 4.78 6.38 -7.12
N ASN A 33 6.00 6.19 -6.62
CA ASN A 33 6.84 7.24 -6.07
C ASN A 33 8.29 7.01 -6.50
N GLN A 34 9.18 7.93 -6.14
CA GLN A 34 10.62 7.74 -6.14
C GLN A 34 11.11 7.76 -4.70
N PHE A 35 12.39 7.45 -4.47
CA PHE A 35 12.99 7.66 -3.14
C PHE A 35 12.88 9.12 -2.73
N ASP A 36 12.70 9.35 -1.43
CA ASP A 36 12.47 10.63 -0.75
C ASP A 36 11.18 11.36 -1.15
N GLU A 37 10.30 10.73 -1.95
CA GLU A 37 9.05 11.31 -2.44
C GLU A 37 7.83 10.67 -1.80
N VAL A 38 6.78 11.48 -1.62
CA VAL A 38 5.50 11.01 -1.10
C VAL A 38 4.84 10.02 -2.07
N LEU A 39 4.24 8.96 -1.53
CA LEU A 39 3.33 8.10 -2.26
C LEU A 39 1.93 8.72 -2.26
N SER A 40 1.28 8.78 -3.41
CA SER A 40 -0.17 9.00 -3.46
C SER A 40 -0.73 8.19 -4.62
N PHE A 41 -1.47 7.15 -4.28
CA PHE A 41 -1.94 6.17 -5.25
C PHE A 41 -3.38 5.74 -4.99
N GLU A 42 -4.18 5.73 -6.06
CA GLU A 42 -5.56 5.24 -6.06
C GLU A 42 -5.85 4.38 -7.29
N CYS A 43 -6.36 3.17 -7.06
CA CYS A 43 -7.00 2.31 -8.04
C CYS A 43 -8.37 2.86 -8.43
N ASN A 44 -8.39 3.75 -9.43
CA ASN A 44 -9.62 4.26 -10.01
C ASN A 44 -10.56 3.13 -10.48
N ASN A 45 -11.73 2.98 -9.84
CA ASN A 45 -12.73 1.93 -10.11
C ASN A 45 -12.18 0.49 -10.01
N GLY A 46 -11.25 0.27 -9.07
CA GLY A 46 -10.65 -1.04 -8.86
C GLY A 46 -10.23 -1.25 -7.42
N VAL A 47 -9.63 -2.41 -7.18
CA VAL A 47 -9.09 -2.78 -5.88
C VAL A 47 -7.63 -3.16 -6.00
N VAL A 48 -6.87 -2.88 -4.96
CA VAL A 48 -5.50 -3.33 -4.79
C VAL A 48 -5.55 -4.84 -4.50
N THR A 49 -4.90 -5.62 -5.36
CA THR A 49 -4.81 -7.09 -5.25
C THR A 49 -3.38 -7.59 -5.06
N GLY A 50 -2.41 -6.69 -5.14
CA GLY A 50 -1.00 -6.96 -4.96
C GLY A 50 -0.24 -5.67 -4.69
N VAL A 51 0.83 -5.80 -3.92
CA VAL A 51 1.74 -4.72 -3.56
C VAL A 51 3.15 -5.25 -3.71
N GLU A 52 4.01 -4.47 -4.35
CA GLU A 52 5.44 -4.70 -4.46
C GLU A 52 6.17 -3.42 -4.05
N SER A 53 7.36 -3.58 -3.50
CA SER A 53 8.20 -2.44 -3.12
C SER A 53 9.67 -2.74 -3.37
N THR A 54 10.40 -1.73 -3.84
CA THR A 54 11.86 -1.76 -3.91
C THR A 54 12.41 -0.85 -2.82
N ASN A 55 13.20 -1.40 -1.90
CA ASN A 55 13.86 -0.63 -0.85
C ASN A 55 15.27 -0.17 -1.28
N SER A 56 15.79 0.87 -0.63
CA SER A 56 17.18 1.25 -0.76
C SER A 56 17.79 1.66 0.57
N ASP A 57 18.81 0.91 1.02
CA ASP A 57 19.61 1.23 2.21
C ASP A 57 20.36 2.58 2.10
N ASN A 58 20.54 3.14 0.89
CA ASN A 58 21.19 4.46 0.76
C ASN A 58 20.22 5.61 1.05
N TYR A 59 18.94 5.41 0.72
CA TYR A 59 17.88 6.39 0.93
C TYR A 59 17.07 6.10 2.20
N GLU A 60 17.20 4.89 2.75
CA GLU A 60 16.38 4.36 3.84
C GLU A 60 14.87 4.48 3.52
N ASP A 61 14.52 4.29 2.24
CA ASP A 61 13.19 4.55 1.69
C ASP A 61 12.77 3.51 0.63
N ARG A 62 11.49 3.52 0.26
CA ARG A 62 10.88 2.56 -0.66
C ARG A 62 10.18 3.21 -1.84
N ILE A 63 10.38 2.58 -2.99
CA ILE A 63 9.55 2.77 -4.17
C ILE A 63 8.43 1.74 -4.16
N TRP A 64 7.20 2.18 -4.27
CA TRP A 64 6.00 1.35 -4.20
C TRP A 64 5.38 1.10 -5.58
N ASN A 65 4.87 -0.11 -5.79
CA ASN A 65 4.14 -0.51 -7.00
C ASN A 65 2.93 -1.36 -6.60
N PHE A 66 1.78 -1.09 -7.22
CA PHE A 66 0.51 -1.68 -6.83
C PHE A 66 -0.18 -2.36 -8.01
N LYS A 67 -0.86 -3.47 -7.74
CA LYS A 67 -1.66 -4.18 -8.73
C LYS A 67 -3.13 -3.84 -8.54
N CYS A 68 -3.67 -3.02 -9.44
CA CYS A 68 -5.11 -2.79 -9.50
C CYS A 68 -5.78 -3.88 -10.31
N CYS A 69 -6.91 -4.38 -9.81
CA CYS A 69 -7.82 -5.20 -10.59
C CYS A 69 -9.23 -4.59 -10.57
N THR A 70 -9.91 -4.68 -11.71
CA THR A 70 -11.29 -4.24 -11.86
C THR A 70 -12.18 -5.41 -12.27
N LYS A 71 -13.45 -5.29 -11.90
CA LYS A 71 -14.55 -6.16 -12.28
C LYS A 71 -15.69 -5.30 -12.83
N PRO A 72 -16.19 -5.56 -14.05
CA PRO A 72 -17.38 -4.90 -14.56
C PRO A 72 -18.57 -5.12 -13.63
N ASN A 73 -19.38 -4.07 -13.43
CA ASN A 73 -20.59 -4.09 -12.60
C ASN A 73 -20.35 -4.33 -11.10
N LEU A 74 -19.11 -4.27 -10.62
CA LEU A 74 -18.82 -4.12 -9.19
C LEU A 74 -18.87 -2.64 -8.84
N CYS A 75 -19.68 -2.28 -7.85
CA CYS A 75 -19.78 -0.91 -7.37
C CYS A 75 -18.72 -0.68 -6.31
N TYR A 76 -17.74 0.17 -6.62
CA TYR A 76 -16.75 0.66 -5.66
C TYR A 76 -17.27 2.01 -5.15
N SER A 77 -18.14 1.99 -4.14
CA SER A 77 -18.73 3.19 -3.53
C SER A 77 -18.35 3.28 -2.07
N GLU A 78 -18.39 4.49 -1.50
CA GLU A 78 -18.06 4.78 -0.09
C GLU A 78 -16.57 4.55 0.25
N CYS A 79 -15.67 4.91 -0.66
CA CYS A 79 -14.24 4.95 -0.36
C CYS A 79 -13.97 5.95 0.77
N GLY A 80 -13.28 5.50 1.80
CA GLY A 80 -12.79 6.33 2.90
C GLY A 80 -11.31 6.07 3.12
N VAL A 81 -10.57 7.13 3.46
CA VAL A 81 -9.17 7.00 3.88
C VAL A 81 -9.17 6.56 5.34
N SER A 82 -8.42 5.49 5.64
CA SER A 82 -8.28 5.03 7.03
C SER A 82 -7.51 6.04 7.89
N ALA A 83 -7.60 5.87 9.20
CA ALA A 83 -6.62 6.48 10.10
C ALA A 83 -5.23 5.87 9.85
N PRO A 84 -4.15 6.53 10.31
CA PRO A 84 -2.84 5.92 10.49
C PRO A 84 -2.79 4.41 10.67
N ALA A 85 -2.32 3.71 9.64
CA ALA A 85 -2.14 2.26 9.70
C ALA A 85 -0.91 1.86 10.56
N ASN A 86 0.02 2.80 10.76
CA ASN A 86 1.14 2.68 11.70
C ASN A 86 1.70 4.06 12.10
N GLU A 87 2.46 4.11 13.19
CA GLU A 87 3.31 5.25 13.52
C GLU A 87 4.70 5.09 12.87
N TYR A 88 5.55 6.12 13.01
CA TYR A 88 6.97 6.02 12.64
C TYR A 88 7.63 4.85 13.36
N ASP A 89 8.45 4.09 12.64
CA ASP A 89 9.13 2.86 13.12
C ASP A 89 8.19 1.73 13.61
N GLY A 90 6.87 1.93 13.47
CA GLY A 90 5.85 0.97 13.89
C GLY A 90 5.56 -0.12 12.84
N PRO A 91 5.19 -1.35 13.28
CA PRO A 91 4.73 -2.39 12.38
C PRO A 91 3.44 -1.98 11.65
N LEU A 92 3.39 -2.20 10.34
CA LEU A 92 2.23 -1.98 9.51
C LEU A 92 1.40 -3.26 9.55
N SER A 93 0.22 -3.15 10.14
CA SER A 93 -0.80 -4.19 10.07
C SER A 93 -2.12 -3.50 9.90
N TYR A 94 -2.61 -3.53 8.66
CA TYR A 94 -3.93 -3.03 8.32
C TYR A 94 -4.78 -4.19 7.82
N LEU A 95 -5.96 -4.35 8.41
CA LEU A 95 -6.95 -5.31 7.98
C LEU A 95 -8.19 -4.54 7.55
N VAL A 96 -8.61 -4.77 6.31
CA VAL A 96 -9.83 -4.21 5.78
C VAL A 96 -11.04 -4.92 6.38
N ASP A 97 -12.09 -4.16 6.71
CA ASP A 97 -13.34 -4.73 7.23
C ASP A 97 -13.99 -5.69 6.21
N PRO A 98 -14.72 -6.73 6.67
CA PRO A 98 -15.41 -7.65 5.78
C PRO A 98 -16.33 -6.91 4.79
N GLY A 99 -16.12 -7.14 3.49
CA GLY A 99 -16.90 -6.51 2.42
C GLY A 99 -16.30 -5.23 1.87
N TYR A 100 -15.24 -4.71 2.48
CA TYR A 100 -14.44 -3.60 1.95
C TYR A 100 -13.19 -4.14 1.25
N PHE A 101 -12.58 -3.30 0.42
CA PHE A 101 -11.34 -3.59 -0.28
C PHE A 101 -10.40 -2.40 -0.17
N LEU A 102 -9.09 -2.65 -0.22
CA LEU A 102 -8.11 -1.60 -0.44
C LEU A 102 -8.29 -1.04 -1.84
N THR A 103 -8.38 0.27 -1.96
CA THR A 103 -8.45 0.97 -3.25
C THR A 103 -7.26 1.89 -3.48
N GLY A 104 -6.41 2.14 -2.47
CA GLY A 104 -5.27 3.03 -2.62
C GLY A 104 -4.30 2.92 -1.46
N ALA A 105 -3.28 3.76 -1.53
CA ALA A 105 -2.35 4.00 -0.44
C ALA A 105 -1.74 5.40 -0.61
N ASP A 106 -1.59 6.13 0.49
CA ASP A 106 -0.90 7.41 0.55
C ASP A 106 0.27 7.31 1.54
N SER A 107 1.35 8.05 1.34
CA SER A 107 2.41 8.18 2.33
C SER A 107 2.80 9.63 2.56
N VAL A 108 3.30 9.90 3.76
CA VAL A 108 3.93 11.17 4.10
C VAL A 108 5.38 10.89 4.42
N HIS A 109 6.29 11.57 3.71
CA HIS A 109 7.72 11.47 3.88
C HIS A 109 8.25 12.72 4.61
N SER A 110 9.09 12.52 5.61
CA SER A 110 9.94 13.54 6.21
C SER A 110 11.34 12.94 6.34
N ASN A 111 12.41 13.73 6.19
CA ASN A 111 13.81 13.25 6.12
C ASN A 111 14.34 12.46 7.34
N HIS A 112 13.48 12.13 8.30
CA HIS A 112 13.76 11.26 9.44
C HIS A 112 12.67 10.18 9.65
N TYR A 113 11.58 10.20 8.89
CA TYR A 113 10.35 9.47 9.23
C TYR A 113 9.39 9.29 8.02
N GLU A 114 8.96 8.05 7.75
CA GLU A 114 7.96 7.72 6.69
C GLU A 114 6.67 7.10 7.30
N TYR A 115 5.51 7.49 6.77
CA TYR A 115 4.19 7.07 7.24
C TYR A 115 3.30 6.63 6.08
N ILE A 116 2.51 5.55 6.23
CA ILE A 116 1.62 5.03 5.16
C ILE A 116 0.15 4.96 5.64
N LEU A 117 -0.74 5.43 4.77
CA LEU A 117 -2.20 5.43 4.85
C LEU A 117 -2.77 4.49 3.80
N PHE A 118 -3.90 3.86 4.11
CA PHE A 118 -4.65 2.96 3.22
C PHE A 118 -6.12 3.35 3.09
#